data_AF-A0A494YYN6-F1
#
_entry.id   AF-A0A494YYN6-F1
#
_cell.length_a   1.000
_cell.length_b   1.000
_cell.length_c   1.000
_cell.angle_alpha   90.00
_cell.angle_beta   90.00
_cell.angle_gamma   90.00
#
_symmetry.space_group_name_H-M   'P 1'
#
loop_
_entity.id
_entity.type
_entity.pdbx_description
1 polymer ?
#
loop_
_entity_poly.entity_id
_entity_poly.type
_entity_poly.pdbx_seq_one_letter_code
_entity_poly.pdbx_strand_id
1 'polypeptide(L)' 'FDHVTEKEMEQALKLINNRPRKCLGWKTAYEAFQEELLHLI' A
#
# COMPACT_ATOMS: atom_id res chain seq x y z
N PHE A 1 19.33 -16.18 -2.61
CA PHE A 1 18.02 -15.56 -2.34
C PHE A 1 17.02 -16.68 -2.32
N ASP A 2 16.46 -16.99 -1.15
CA ASP A 2 15.44 -18.03 -1.02
C ASP A 2 14.20 -17.65 -1.83
N HIS A 3 13.48 -18.67 -2.31
CA HIS A 3 12.27 -18.50 -3.10
C HIS A 3 11.19 -17.82 -2.26
N VAL A 4 10.78 -16.61 -2.64
CA VAL A 4 9.60 -15.93 -2.09
C VAL A 4 8.36 -16.53 -2.76
N THR A 5 7.43 -17.02 -1.96
CA THR A 5 6.14 -17.53 -2.44
C THR A 5 5.20 -16.38 -2.79
N GLU A 6 4.23 -16.65 -3.67
CA GLU A 6 3.18 -15.67 -4.01
C GLU A 6 2.43 -15.21 -2.75
N LYS A 7 2.16 -16.13 -1.82
CA LYS A 7 1.50 -15.81 -0.55
C LYS A 7 2.30 -14.83 0.30
N GLU A 8 3.61 -15.01 0.38
CA GLU A 8 4.50 -14.07 1.10
C GLU A 8 4.53 -12.70 0.42
N MET A 9 4.54 -12.68 -0.92
CA MET A 9 4.44 -11.45 -1.70
C MET A 9 3.12 -10.72 -1.45
N GLU A 10 1.99 -11.43 -1.52
CA GLU A 10 0.66 -10.87 -1.26
C GLU A 10 0.53 -10.33 0.17
N GLN A 11 1.06 -11.07 1.15
CA GLN A 11 1.06 -10.63 2.54
C GLN A 11 1.91 -9.37 2.72
N ALA A 12 3.08 -9.29 2.10
CA ALA A 12 3.92 -8.10 2.12
C ALA A 12 3.20 -6.89 1.49
N LEU A 13 2.59 -7.08 0.32
CA LEU A 13 1.81 -6.03 -0.36
C LEU A 13 0.65 -5.54 0.51
N LYS A 14 -0.10 -6.46 1.13
CA LYS A 14 -1.20 -6.10 2.03
C LYS A 14 -0.71 -5.27 3.21
N LEU A 15 0.40 -5.66 3.84
CA LEU A 15 0.98 -4.92 4.96
C LEU A 15 1.50 -3.54 4.54
N ILE A 16 2.17 -3.44 3.39
CA ILE A 16 2.72 -2.18 2.87
C ILE A 16 1.60 -1.21 2.52
N ASN A 17 0.57 -1.67 1.81
CA ASN A 17 -0.47 -0.80 1.29
C ASN A 17 -1.45 -0.33 2.36
N ASN A 18 -1.75 -1.16 3.37
CA ASN A 18 -2.73 -0.86 4.41
C ASN A 18 -2.12 -0.30 5.71
N ARG A 19 -0.82 0.01 5.74
CA ARG A 19 -0.18 0.60 6.92
C ARG A 19 -0.30 2.14 6.90
N PRO A 20 -0.91 2.76 7.93
CA PRO A 20 -0.89 4.21 8.13
C PRO A 20 0.53 4.78 8.17
N ARG A 21 0.76 5.91 7.50
CA ARG A 21 2.05 6.60 7.44
C ARG A 21 1.92 8.03 7.96
N LYS A 22 2.75 8.40 8.95
CA LYS A 22 2.78 9.77 9.52
C LYS A 22 2.97 10.84 8.44
N CYS A 23 3.83 10.59 7.46
CA CYS A 23 4.10 11.52 6.36
C CYS A 23 2.93 11.69 5.38
N LEU A 24 1.93 10.81 5.42
CA LEU A 24 0.70 10.92 4.64
C LEU A 24 -0.48 11.43 5.51
N GLY A 25 -0.19 12.11 6.64
CA GLY A 25 -1.24 12.53 7.57
C GLY A 25 -1.95 11.34 8.22
N TRP A 26 -1.23 10.24 8.46
CA TRP A 26 -1.74 8.95 8.95
C TRP A 26 -2.64 8.18 7.98
N LYS A 27 -2.75 8.58 6.71
CA LYS A 27 -3.36 7.75 5.67
C LYS A 27 -2.49 6.54 5.32
N THR A 28 -3.13 5.51 4.82
CA THR A 28 -2.48 4.37 4.18
C THR A 28 -1.98 4.76 2.77
N ALA A 29 -1.06 3.97 2.20
CA ALA A 29 -0.62 4.23 0.82
C ALA A 29 -1.76 4.02 -0.18
N TYR A 30 -2.65 3.07 0.10
CA TYR A 30 -3.84 2.84 -0.71
C TYR A 30 -4.77 4.06 -0.73
N GLU A 31 -5.11 4.62 0.44
CA GLU A 31 -5.99 5.80 0.52
C GLU A 31 -5.39 7.01 -0.19
N ALA A 32 -4.11 7.31 0.05
CA ALA A 32 -3.44 8.43 -0.61
C ALA A 32 -3.42 8.28 -2.14
N PHE A 33 -3.22 7.06 -2.64
CA PHE A 33 -3.27 6.80 -4.08
C PHE A 33 -4.70 6.97 -4.65
N GLN A 34 -5.73 6.49 -3.95
CA GLN A 34 -7.12 6.65 -4.39
C GLN A 34 -7.53 8.12 -4.47
N GLU A 35 -7.08 8.95 -3.53
CA GLU A 35 -7.32 10.40 -3.57
C GLU A 35 -6.74 11.05 -4.82
N GLU A 36 -5.51 10.71 -5.21
CA GLU A 36 -4.91 11.24 -6.44
C GLU A 36 -5.62 10.76 -7.72
N LEU A 37 -6.19 9.55 -7.71
CA LEU A 37 -6.98 9.08 -8.85
C LEU A 37 -8.26 9.89 -9.07
N LEU A 38 -8.86 10.44 -8.01
CA LEU A 38 -10.06 11.27 -8.13
C LEU A 38 -9.78 12.59 -8.88
N HIS A 39 -8.53 13.05 -8.92
CA HIS A 39 -8.13 14.23 -9.70
C HIS A 39 -8.06 13.98 -11.21
N LEU A 40 -8.15 12.71 -11.65
CA LEU A 40 -8.04 12.31 -13.05
C LEU A 40 -9.38 12.24 -13.80
N ILE A 41 -10.49 12.61 -13.14
CA ILE A 41 -11.86 12.56 -13.68
C ILE A 41 -12.37 13.96 -13.98
#